data_AF-A0A8X6KQ04-F1
#
_entry.id   AF-A0A8X6KQ04-F1
#
_cell.length_a   1.000
_cell.length_b   1.000
_cell.length_c   1.000
_cell.angle_alpha   90.00
_cell.angle_beta   90.00
_cell.angle_gamma   90.00
#
_symmetry.space_group_name_H-M   'P 1'
#
loop_
_entity.id
_entity.type
_entity.pdbx_description
1 polymer ?
#
loop_
_entity_poly.entity_id
_entity_poly.type
_entity_poly.pdbx_seq_one_letter_code
_entity_poly.pdbx_strand_id
1 'polypeptide(L)'
;MSRETRQFELDMKKLELSKDDSYQRREAEKKGELGPRIQLTQITPKFDEKHDEMGLYLINFERRAEMAQVPRMDWVAYLLAVLPSELSNILARESPSDACNYDFVKTLILRRYKLNSEKLKQCFYRHHKTTDKSWRNYAQELFNYFTEWITELKIETFQQLKDLIVTEQLKFRVPAQLRDHYLEDWLKFSTPFDLAEKLDNYEIIKESFQRKDLPPKNFFNKRNESANYPNFKFKESIRDFKLNL
;
A
#
# COMPACT_ATOMS: atom_id res chain seq x y z
N MET A 1 -36.72 8.53 -64.77
CA MET A 1 -36.73 8.72 -63.30
C MET A 1 -37.58 9.94 -63.01
N SER A 2 -38.76 9.76 -62.40
CA SER A 2 -39.75 10.83 -62.20
C SER A 2 -39.25 11.82 -61.14
N ARG A 3 -39.63 13.11 -61.25
CA ARG A 3 -39.29 14.14 -60.24
C ARG A 3 -39.73 13.73 -58.83
N GLU A 4 -40.82 12.97 -58.75
CA GLU A 4 -41.39 12.45 -57.51
C GLU A 4 -40.48 11.42 -56.82
N THR A 5 -39.79 10.58 -57.58
CA THR A 5 -38.88 9.56 -57.03
C THR A 5 -37.67 10.21 -56.36
N ARG A 6 -37.16 11.31 -56.95
CA ARG A 6 -36.06 12.09 -56.39
C ARG A 6 -36.47 12.86 -55.14
N GLN A 7 -37.72 13.34 -55.08
CA GLN A 7 -38.24 14.02 -53.90
C GLN A 7 -38.39 13.04 -52.72
N PHE A 8 -38.91 11.84 -53.00
CA PHE A 8 -39.05 10.79 -52.00
C PHE A 8 -37.69 10.36 -51.40
N GLU A 9 -36.67 10.19 -52.23
CA GLU A 9 -35.31 9.88 -51.77
C GLU A 9 -34.72 10.99 -50.88
N LEU A 10 -34.95 12.26 -51.22
CA LEU A 10 -34.48 13.40 -50.43
C LEU A 10 -35.17 13.48 -49.07
N ASP A 11 -36.47 13.20 -49.02
CA ASP A 11 -37.24 13.23 -47.78
C ASP A 11 -36.88 12.05 -46.88
N MET A 12 -36.62 10.87 -47.45
CA MET A 12 -36.12 9.71 -46.72
C MET A 12 -34.74 9.98 -46.08
N LYS A 13 -33.82 10.60 -46.83
CA LYS A 13 -32.48 10.93 -46.34
C LYS A 13 -32.48 12.01 -45.25
N LYS A 14 -33.40 12.99 -45.33
CA LYS A 14 -33.62 13.98 -44.25
C LYS A 14 -34.15 13.33 -42.97
N LEU A 15 -35.01 12.33 -43.10
CA LEU A 15 -35.56 11.61 -41.95
C LEU A 15 -34.50 10.76 -41.23
N GLU A 16 -33.59 10.13 -41.96
CA GLU A 16 -32.45 9.41 -41.39
C GLU A 16 -31.49 10.34 -40.64
N LEU A 17 -31.11 11.46 -41.26
CA LEU A 17 -30.26 12.47 -40.62
C LEU A 17 -30.89 13.05 -39.34
N SER A 18 -32.21 13.28 -39.34
CA SER A 18 -32.92 13.77 -38.15
C SER A 18 -33.00 12.72 -37.04
N LYS A 19 -33.06 11.43 -37.38
CA LYS A 19 -33.03 10.33 -36.39
C LYS A 19 -31.66 10.20 -35.77
N ASP A 20 -30.60 10.25 -36.57
CA ASP A 20 -29.22 10.22 -36.07
C ASP A 20 -28.92 11.42 -35.15
N ASP A 21 -29.33 12.63 -35.54
CA ASP A 21 -29.14 13.83 -34.71
C ASP A 21 -29.90 13.73 -33.37
N SER A 22 -31.10 13.16 -33.38
CA SER A 22 -31.90 12.91 -32.17
C SER A 22 -31.29 11.82 -31.27
N TYR A 23 -30.65 10.81 -31.86
CA TYR A 23 -29.97 9.72 -31.13
C TYR A 23 -28.68 10.23 -30.49
N GLN A 24 -27.90 11.03 -31.24
CA GLN A 24 -26.70 11.69 -30.73
C GLN A 24 -27.03 12.72 -29.64
N ARG A 25 -28.13 13.49 -29.77
CA ARG A 25 -28.61 14.39 -28.70
C ARG A 25 -29.03 13.64 -27.45
N ARG A 26 -29.77 12.54 -27.57
CA ARG A 26 -30.16 11.71 -26.41
C ARG A 26 -28.98 11.03 -25.72
N GLU A 27 -27.97 10.61 -26.47
CA GLU A 27 -26.71 10.08 -25.93
C GLU A 27 -25.89 11.19 -25.24
N ALA A 28 -25.89 12.42 -25.78
CA ALA A 28 -25.27 13.58 -25.16
C ALA A 28 -26.03 14.07 -23.91
N GLU A 29 -27.36 14.02 -23.90
CA GLU A 29 -28.22 14.34 -22.75
C GLU A 29 -28.07 13.29 -21.64
N LYS A 30 -27.95 11.99 -21.97
CA LYS A 30 -27.57 10.94 -21.00
C LYS A 30 -26.17 11.11 -20.42
N LYS A 31 -25.23 11.71 -21.16
CA LYS A 31 -23.91 12.10 -20.65
C LYS A 31 -23.93 13.44 -19.88
N GLY A 32 -24.99 14.23 -20.01
CA GLY A 32 -25.10 15.58 -19.48
C GLY A 32 -25.84 15.71 -18.15
N GLU A 33 -26.65 14.73 -17.75
CA GLU A 33 -27.37 14.78 -16.46
C GLU A 33 -26.57 14.12 -15.34
N LEU A 34 -25.53 14.83 -14.91
CA LEU A 34 -25.08 14.70 -13.53
C LEU A 34 -26.16 15.34 -12.65
N GLY A 35 -26.97 14.49 -12.01
CA GLY A 35 -27.93 14.89 -10.96
C GLY A 35 -27.24 15.67 -9.82
N PRO A 36 -27.91 15.96 -8.68
CA PRO A 36 -27.32 16.77 -7.62
C PRO A 36 -26.02 16.11 -7.12
N ARG A 37 -24.89 16.54 -7.69
CA ARG A 37 -23.53 16.17 -7.28
C ARG A 37 -23.42 16.70 -5.87
N ILE A 38 -23.67 15.88 -4.85
CA ILE A 38 -22.94 16.03 -3.61
C ILE A 38 -21.48 15.93 -4.07
N GLN A 39 -20.82 17.07 -4.23
CA GLN A 39 -19.46 17.07 -4.70
C GLN A 39 -18.69 16.32 -3.61
N LEU A 40 -18.15 15.16 -3.95
CA LEU A 40 -17.43 14.32 -2.98
C LEU A 40 -16.31 15.15 -2.29
N THR A 41 -15.80 16.17 -2.98
CA THR A 41 -14.87 17.19 -2.46
C THR A 41 -15.41 18.09 -1.34
N GLN A 42 -16.72 18.32 -1.26
CA GLN A 42 -17.36 19.12 -0.20
C GLN A 42 -17.60 18.32 1.08
N ILE A 43 -17.76 17.00 0.96
CA ILE A 43 -18.03 16.09 2.08
C ILE A 43 -16.80 15.27 2.52
N THR A 44 -15.72 15.31 1.74
CA THR A 44 -14.47 14.63 2.07
C THR A 44 -13.45 15.66 2.52
N PRO A 45 -12.94 15.58 3.76
CA PRO A 45 -11.90 16.48 4.23
C PRO A 45 -10.62 16.28 3.42
N LYS A 46 -9.84 17.35 3.25
CA LYS A 46 -8.50 17.24 2.68
C LYS A 46 -7.65 16.32 3.54
N PHE A 47 -6.81 15.52 2.90
CA PHE A 47 -5.88 14.65 3.60
C PHE A 47 -4.79 15.47 4.32
N ASP A 48 -4.59 15.20 5.60
CA ASP A 48 -3.53 15.79 6.42
C ASP A 48 -2.42 14.77 6.67
N GLU A 49 -1.25 14.96 6.04
CA GLU A 49 -0.08 14.09 6.19
C GLU A 49 0.39 13.91 7.65
N LYS A 50 0.04 14.81 8.58
CA LYS A 50 0.51 14.74 9.98
C LYS A 50 -0.42 13.96 10.90
N HIS A 51 -1.71 13.90 10.58
CA HIS A 51 -2.74 13.37 11.48
C HIS A 51 -3.55 12.25 10.85
N ASP A 52 -3.64 12.22 9.51
CA ASP A 52 -4.38 11.20 8.78
C ASP A 52 -3.48 10.07 8.33
N GLU A 53 -4.02 8.85 8.38
CA GLU A 53 -3.38 7.67 7.82
C GLU A 53 -3.96 7.36 6.47
N MET A 54 -3.09 7.28 5.47
CA MET A 54 -3.50 7.12 4.08
C MET A 54 -4.36 5.88 3.84
N GLY A 55 -4.09 4.75 4.51
CA GLY A 55 -4.91 3.54 4.41
C GLY A 55 -6.34 3.75 4.85
N LEU A 56 -6.52 4.21 6.10
CA LEU A 56 -7.83 4.55 6.66
C LEU A 56 -8.54 5.67 5.90
N TYR A 57 -7.80 6.68 5.44
CA TYR A 57 -8.34 7.78 4.65
C TYR A 57 -8.94 7.27 3.34
N LEU A 58 -8.23 6.41 2.61
CA LEU A 58 -8.71 5.80 1.38
C LEU A 58 -9.96 4.95 1.62
N ILE A 59 -10.01 4.13 2.68
CA ILE A 59 -11.22 3.37 3.03
C ILE A 59 -12.42 4.29 3.26
N ASN A 60 -12.22 5.39 3.99
CA ASN A 60 -13.28 6.35 4.26
C ASN A 60 -13.69 7.14 3.00
N PHE A 61 -12.75 7.40 2.09
CA PHE A 61 -13.04 7.97 0.78
C PHE A 61 -13.93 7.01 -0.05
N GLU A 62 -13.56 5.74 -0.15
CA GLU A 62 -14.32 4.71 -0.89
C GLU A 62 -15.77 4.63 -0.39
N ARG A 63 -15.95 4.54 0.93
CA ARG A 63 -17.28 4.52 1.55
C ARG A 63 -18.11 5.75 1.20
N ARG A 64 -17.51 6.95 1.22
CA ARG A 64 -18.22 8.19 0.85
C ARG A 64 -18.55 8.22 -0.64
N ALA A 65 -17.65 7.75 -1.50
CA ALA A 65 -17.86 7.69 -2.94
C ALA A 65 -19.00 6.74 -3.30
N GLU A 66 -19.06 5.57 -2.64
CA GLU A 66 -20.14 4.60 -2.77
C GLU A 66 -21.47 5.16 -2.26
N MET A 67 -21.49 5.79 -1.08
CA MET A 67 -22.69 6.44 -0.53
C MET A 67 -23.22 7.55 -1.45
N ALA A 68 -22.32 8.31 -2.07
CA ALA A 68 -22.65 9.35 -3.04
C ALA A 68 -22.89 8.80 -4.46
N GLN A 69 -22.86 7.48 -4.65
CA GLN A 69 -23.08 6.79 -5.93
C GLN A 69 -22.20 7.32 -7.07
N VAL A 70 -20.95 7.69 -6.75
CA VAL A 70 -20.01 8.21 -7.75
C VAL A 70 -19.53 7.06 -8.65
N PRO A 71 -19.59 7.20 -9.99
CA PRO A 71 -19.04 6.22 -10.91
C PRO A 71 -17.54 5.97 -10.63
N ARG A 72 -17.10 4.70 -10.59
CA ARG A 72 -15.71 4.34 -10.27
C ARG A 72 -14.66 5.02 -11.15
N MET A 73 -15.00 5.29 -12.41
CA MET A 73 -14.17 6.03 -13.36
C MET A 73 -13.86 7.47 -12.93
N ASP A 74 -14.72 8.09 -12.11
CA ASP A 74 -14.54 9.46 -11.64
C ASP A 74 -13.79 9.52 -10.30
N TRP A 75 -13.60 8.39 -9.61
CA TRP A 75 -13.04 8.37 -8.25
C TRP A 75 -11.65 8.99 -8.19
N VAL A 76 -10.80 8.77 -9.20
CA VAL A 76 -9.45 9.35 -9.23
C VAL A 76 -9.49 10.87 -9.28
N ALA A 77 -10.40 11.46 -10.06
CA ALA A 77 -10.52 12.91 -10.16
C ALA A 77 -10.93 13.54 -8.82
N TYR A 78 -11.86 12.91 -8.10
CA TYR A 78 -12.24 13.37 -6.76
C TYR A 78 -11.13 13.16 -5.72
N LEU A 79 -10.42 12.03 -5.80
CA LEU A 79 -9.31 11.71 -4.91
C LEU A 79 -8.17 12.73 -5.07
N LEU A 80 -7.82 13.11 -6.29
CA LEU A 80 -6.79 14.11 -6.56
C LEU A 80 -7.14 15.51 -6.02
N ALA A 81 -8.42 15.85 -5.93
CA ALA A 81 -8.86 17.15 -5.42
C ALA A 81 -8.67 17.32 -3.90
N VAL A 82 -8.57 16.21 -3.17
CA VAL A 82 -8.46 16.19 -1.70
C VAL A 82 -7.08 15.78 -1.19
N LEU A 83 -6.21 15.31 -2.09
CA LEU A 83 -4.85 14.89 -1.80
C LEU A 83 -3.80 16.00 -2.02
N PRO A 84 -2.60 15.87 -1.41
CA PRO A 84 -1.47 16.77 -1.68
C PRO A 84 -1.04 16.74 -3.15
N SER A 85 -0.63 17.90 -3.68
CA SER A 85 -0.19 18.06 -5.07
C SER A 85 1.04 17.21 -5.43
N GLU A 86 1.85 16.82 -4.45
CA GLU A 86 3.00 15.92 -4.60
C GLU A 86 2.59 14.57 -5.24
N LEU A 87 1.40 14.07 -4.94
CA LEU A 87 0.89 12.82 -5.51
C LEU A 87 0.48 12.96 -6.98
N SER A 88 0.01 14.14 -7.39
CA SER A 88 -0.29 14.44 -8.79
C SER A 88 0.97 14.38 -9.66
N ASN A 89 2.12 14.81 -9.14
CA ASN A 89 3.40 14.72 -9.83
C ASN A 89 3.87 13.28 -10.06
N ILE A 90 3.49 12.36 -9.17
CA ILE A 90 3.81 10.93 -9.29
C ILE A 90 2.92 10.30 -10.37
N LEU A 91 1.63 10.60 -10.34
CA LEU A 91 0.67 10.10 -11.34
C LEU A 91 0.95 10.62 -12.75
N ALA A 92 1.50 11.82 -12.89
CA ALA A 92 1.89 12.37 -14.18
C ALA A 92 3.01 11.58 -14.89
N ARG A 93 3.73 10.70 -14.17
CA ARG A 93 4.79 9.83 -14.74
C ARG A 93 4.24 8.49 -15.22
N GLU A 94 3.01 8.15 -14.86
CA GLU A 94 2.37 6.90 -15.19
C GLU A 94 1.59 7.01 -16.52
N SER A 95 1.21 5.88 -17.10
CA SER A 95 0.44 5.89 -18.35
C SER A 95 -0.95 6.53 -18.12
N PRO A 96 -1.57 7.16 -19.13
CA PRO A 96 -2.92 7.72 -18.98
C PRO A 96 -3.97 6.70 -18.56
N SER A 97 -3.80 5.43 -18.97
CA SER A 97 -4.68 4.32 -18.60
C SER A 97 -4.56 3.99 -17.10
N ASP A 98 -3.33 3.94 -16.59
CA ASP A 98 -3.06 3.63 -15.19
C ASP A 98 -3.40 4.80 -14.27
N ALA A 99 -3.12 6.03 -14.72
CA ALA A 99 -3.42 7.26 -14.00
C ALA A 99 -4.93 7.49 -13.81
N CYS A 100 -5.80 6.90 -14.63
CA CYS A 100 -7.25 6.93 -14.46
C CYS A 100 -7.83 5.70 -13.75
N ASN A 101 -7.01 4.67 -13.47
CA ASN A 101 -7.45 3.45 -12.81
C ASN A 101 -7.33 3.59 -11.28
N TYR A 102 -8.47 3.69 -10.59
CA TYR A 102 -8.50 3.85 -9.15
C TYR A 102 -7.72 2.76 -8.38
N ASP A 103 -7.79 1.50 -8.78
CA ASP A 103 -7.12 0.40 -8.07
C ASP A 103 -5.59 0.49 -8.19
N PHE A 104 -5.11 0.92 -9.36
CA PHE A 104 -3.70 1.22 -9.57
C PHE A 104 -3.26 2.43 -8.74
N VAL A 105 -4.01 3.54 -8.82
CA VAL A 105 -3.74 4.78 -8.08
C VAL A 105 -3.73 4.53 -6.57
N LYS A 106 -4.68 3.76 -6.04
CA LYS A 106 -4.76 3.34 -4.64
C LYS A 106 -3.50 2.59 -4.22
N THR A 107 -3.10 1.58 -4.98
CA THR A 107 -1.88 0.82 -4.72
C THR A 107 -0.63 1.71 -4.75
N LEU A 108 -0.54 2.62 -5.72
CA LEU A 108 0.59 3.54 -5.88
C LEU A 108 0.70 4.51 -4.69
N ILE A 109 -0.41 5.12 -4.28
CA ILE A 109 -0.46 6.05 -3.15
C ILE A 109 -0.08 5.33 -1.85
N LEU A 110 -0.68 4.16 -1.58
CA LEU A 110 -0.34 3.34 -0.42
C LEU A 110 1.15 2.96 -0.41
N ARG A 111 1.71 2.61 -1.58
CA ARG A 111 3.14 2.33 -1.71
C ARG A 111 3.97 3.57 -1.38
N ARG A 112 3.63 4.75 -1.89
CA ARG A 112 4.38 6.00 -1.65
C ARG A 112 4.44 6.39 -0.17
N TYR A 113 3.33 6.22 0.54
CA TYR A 113 3.25 6.53 1.97
C TYR A 113 3.94 5.46 2.82
N LYS A 114 3.81 4.17 2.48
CA LYS A 114 4.63 3.10 3.09
C LYS A 114 6.14 3.26 2.82
N LEU A 115 6.52 3.79 1.65
CA LEU A 115 7.89 4.13 1.34
C LEU A 115 8.39 5.33 2.20
N ASN A 116 7.49 6.14 2.76
CA ASN A 116 7.88 7.22 3.66
C ASN A 116 8.40 6.67 4.99
N SER A 117 7.65 5.75 5.62
CA SER A 117 8.11 5.07 6.85
C SER A 117 9.39 4.26 6.61
N GLU A 118 9.50 3.59 5.46
CA GLU A 118 10.72 2.87 5.07
C GLU A 118 11.92 3.81 4.88
N LYS A 119 11.71 5.02 4.35
CA LYS A 119 12.77 6.04 4.24
C LYS A 119 13.24 6.51 5.62
N LEU A 120 12.31 6.78 6.54
CA LEU A 120 12.66 7.17 7.92
C LEU A 120 13.46 6.07 8.62
N LYS A 121 13.05 4.80 8.44
CA LYS A 121 13.81 3.63 8.89
C LYS A 121 15.22 3.59 8.30
N GLN A 122 15.34 3.80 6.99
CA GLN A 122 16.64 3.82 6.32
C GLN A 122 17.52 4.96 6.82
N CYS A 123 16.96 6.15 7.03
CA CYS A 123 17.65 7.26 7.68
C CYS A 123 18.15 6.80 9.05
N PHE A 124 17.30 6.23 9.91
CA PHE A 124 17.73 5.75 11.22
C PHE A 124 18.89 4.73 11.18
N TYR A 125 18.82 3.68 10.35
CA TYR A 125 19.83 2.62 10.35
C TYR A 125 21.09 2.94 9.55
N ARG A 126 21.01 3.80 8.52
CA ARG A 126 22.16 4.14 7.64
C ARG A 126 22.79 5.47 7.98
N HIS A 127 22.19 6.24 8.89
CA HIS A 127 22.75 7.50 9.32
C HIS A 127 24.09 7.25 10.03
N HIS A 128 25.07 8.08 9.67
CA HIS A 128 26.41 8.03 10.21
C HIS A 128 26.82 9.44 10.64
N LYS A 129 27.61 9.51 11.70
CA LYS A 129 28.08 10.79 12.21
C LYS A 129 29.10 11.39 11.24
N THR A 130 28.88 12.65 10.84
CA THR A 130 29.85 13.42 10.06
C THR A 130 30.91 14.07 10.97
N THR A 131 32.05 14.44 10.41
CA THR A 131 33.21 14.98 11.17
C THR A 131 32.94 16.35 11.80
N ASP A 132 32.07 17.14 11.17
CA ASP A 132 31.63 18.49 11.57
C ASP A 132 30.54 18.49 12.65
N LYS A 133 29.82 17.38 12.84
CA LYS A 133 28.72 17.29 13.83
C LYS A 133 29.19 16.88 15.22
N SER A 134 28.57 17.45 16.24
CA SER A 134 28.72 16.99 17.63
C SER A 134 27.97 15.65 17.85
N TRP A 135 28.42 14.86 18.83
CA TRP A 135 27.71 13.63 19.22
C TRP A 135 26.28 13.89 19.70
N ARG A 136 26.03 15.05 20.35
CA ARG A 136 24.69 15.45 20.78
C ARG A 136 23.77 15.65 19.59
N ASN A 137 24.24 16.33 18.55
CA ASN A 137 23.42 16.59 17.35
C ASN A 137 23.13 15.28 16.60
N TYR A 138 24.12 14.40 16.48
CA TYR A 138 23.92 13.07 15.89
C TYR A 138 22.89 12.23 16.65
N ALA A 139 22.96 12.20 17.99
CA ALA A 139 21.97 11.51 18.81
C ALA A 139 20.56 12.09 18.65
N GLN A 140 20.44 13.42 18.53
CA GLN A 140 19.15 14.07 18.28
C GLN A 140 18.58 13.71 16.90
N GLU A 141 19.42 13.65 15.86
CA GLU A 141 18.99 13.25 14.51
C GLU A 141 18.49 11.81 14.49
N LEU A 142 19.20 10.88 15.15
CA LEU A 142 18.74 9.50 15.32
C LEU A 142 17.41 9.43 16.08
N PHE A 143 17.28 10.20 17.16
CA PHE A 143 16.03 10.25 17.93
C PHE A 143 14.87 10.74 17.08
N ASN A 144 15.07 11.82 16.31
CA ASN A 144 14.03 12.36 15.43
C ASN A 144 13.61 11.35 14.36
N TYR A 145 14.56 10.72 13.65
CA TYR A 145 14.23 9.70 12.65
C TYR A 145 13.48 8.52 13.25
N PHE A 146 13.89 8.07 14.43
CA PHE A 146 13.23 6.98 15.13
C PHE A 146 11.81 7.34 15.57
N THR A 147 11.64 8.51 16.20
CA THR A 147 10.34 9.01 16.64
C THR A 147 9.40 9.19 15.46
N GLU A 148 9.83 9.87 14.40
CA GLU A 148 9.02 10.04 13.19
C GLU A 148 8.65 8.69 12.57
N TRP A 149 9.57 7.73 12.53
CA TRP A 149 9.30 6.39 11.99
C TRP A 149 8.23 5.64 12.78
N ILE A 150 8.34 5.59 14.11
CA ILE A 150 7.36 4.88 14.95
C ILE A 150 6.01 5.61 15.00
N THR A 151 6.00 6.94 14.88
CA THR A 151 4.78 7.74 14.76
C THR A 151 4.06 7.46 13.45
N GLU A 152 4.78 7.41 12.32
CA GLU A 152 4.21 7.08 11.00
C GLU A 152 3.60 5.65 10.98
N LEU A 153 4.22 4.72 11.71
CA LEU A 153 3.70 3.35 11.88
C LEU A 153 2.59 3.24 12.93
N LYS A 154 2.19 4.34 13.57
CA LYS A 154 1.18 4.39 14.64
C LYS A 154 1.47 3.40 15.77
N ILE A 155 2.72 3.34 16.19
CA ILE A 155 3.12 2.51 17.34
C ILE A 155 2.73 3.26 18.61
N GLU A 156 1.66 2.79 19.26
CA GLU A 156 1.08 3.44 20.45
C GLU A 156 1.51 2.73 21.75
N THR A 157 1.84 1.44 21.67
CA THR A 157 2.15 0.61 22.82
C THR A 157 3.60 0.14 22.82
N PHE A 158 4.15 -0.08 24.02
CA PHE A 158 5.47 -0.67 24.17
C PHE A 158 5.56 -2.07 23.55
N GLN A 159 4.46 -2.83 23.56
CA GLN A 159 4.42 -4.15 22.94
C GLN A 159 4.56 -4.06 21.42
N GLN A 160 3.80 -3.18 20.76
CA GLN A 160 3.94 -2.92 19.32
C GLN A 160 5.36 -2.46 18.95
N LEU A 161 6.01 -1.65 19.81
CA LEU A 161 7.39 -1.25 19.60
C LEU A 161 8.34 -2.45 19.65
N LYS A 162 8.19 -3.34 20.64
CA LYS A 162 8.99 -4.57 20.72
C LYS A 162 8.79 -5.43 19.48
N ASP A 163 7.54 -5.60 19.06
CA ASP A 163 7.19 -6.40 17.89
C ASP A 163 7.82 -5.81 16.63
N LEU A 164 7.76 -4.48 16.44
CA LEU A 164 8.42 -3.78 15.34
C LEU A 164 9.93 -4.04 15.32
N ILE A 165 10.62 -3.79 16.44
CA ILE A 165 12.09 -3.91 16.51
C ILE A 165 12.54 -5.35 16.26
N VAL A 166 11.86 -6.33 16.87
CA VAL A 166 12.19 -7.75 16.67
C VAL A 166 11.89 -8.18 15.23
N THR A 167 10.77 -7.73 14.66
CA THR A 167 10.40 -8.01 13.27
C THR A 167 11.43 -7.44 12.30
N GLU A 168 11.87 -6.20 12.48
CA GLU A 168 12.87 -5.58 11.61
C GLU A 168 14.24 -6.25 11.72
N GLN A 169 14.62 -6.71 12.92
CA GLN A 169 15.82 -7.54 13.08
C GLN A 169 15.68 -8.89 12.36
N LEU A 170 14.52 -9.55 12.45
CA LEU A 170 14.27 -10.79 11.72
C LEU A 170 14.36 -10.57 10.21
N LYS A 171 13.70 -9.54 9.68
CA LYS A 171 13.75 -9.15 8.27
C LYS A 171 15.19 -8.90 7.77
N PHE A 172 16.04 -8.32 8.61
CA PHE A 172 17.45 -8.09 8.26
C PHE A 172 18.26 -9.38 8.11
N ARG A 173 17.88 -10.45 8.81
CA ARG A 173 18.57 -11.75 8.76
C ARG A 173 18.07 -12.66 7.64
N VAL A 174 16.89 -12.39 7.09
CA VAL A 174 16.31 -13.22 6.02
C VAL A 174 17.09 -13.06 4.71
N PRO A 175 17.52 -14.16 4.07
CA PRO A 175 18.20 -14.10 2.77
C PRO A 175 17.34 -13.45 1.68
N ALA A 176 17.98 -12.76 0.74
CA ALA A 176 17.29 -12.06 -0.35
C ALA A 176 16.34 -12.98 -1.16
N GLN A 177 16.76 -14.21 -1.44
CA GLN A 177 15.95 -15.20 -2.17
C GLN A 177 14.62 -15.50 -1.48
N LEU A 178 14.62 -15.53 -0.15
CA LEU A 178 13.42 -15.79 0.65
C LEU A 178 12.56 -14.54 0.80
N ARG A 179 13.19 -13.37 0.97
CA ARG A 179 12.50 -12.09 0.95
C ARG A 179 11.76 -11.85 -0.37
N ASP A 180 12.38 -12.19 -1.50
CA ASP A 180 11.84 -11.93 -2.84
C ASP A 180 10.54 -12.71 -3.10
N HIS A 181 10.37 -13.87 -2.46
CA HIS A 181 9.12 -14.64 -2.48
C HIS A 181 7.95 -13.92 -1.80
N TYR A 182 8.23 -13.01 -0.86
CA TYR A 182 7.22 -12.32 -0.06
C TYR A 182 7.14 -10.81 -0.36
N LEU A 183 7.66 -10.31 -1.49
CA LEU A 183 7.77 -8.87 -1.77
C LEU A 183 6.50 -8.05 -1.51
N GLU A 184 5.33 -8.58 -1.88
CA GLU A 184 4.04 -7.88 -1.72
C GLU A 184 3.57 -7.82 -0.26
N ASP A 185 3.96 -8.81 0.54
CA ASP A 185 3.56 -8.97 1.94
C ASP A 185 4.67 -8.57 2.92
N TRP A 186 5.89 -8.37 2.45
CA TRP A 186 7.09 -8.15 3.28
C TRP A 186 6.94 -6.96 4.22
N LEU A 187 6.27 -5.91 3.74
CA LEU A 187 6.01 -4.69 4.48
C LEU A 187 4.76 -4.79 5.37
N LYS A 188 3.96 -5.85 5.25
CA LYS A 188 2.75 -6.07 6.05
C LYS A 188 3.02 -6.86 7.33
N PHE A 189 4.20 -7.45 7.47
CA PHE A 189 4.59 -8.13 8.69
C PHE A 189 4.88 -7.11 9.79
N SER A 190 3.94 -7.03 10.73
CA SER A 190 3.99 -6.18 11.91
C SER A 190 4.31 -6.95 13.19
N THR A 191 4.19 -8.29 13.16
CA THR A 191 4.49 -9.15 14.30
C THR A 191 5.65 -10.10 13.95
N PRO A 192 6.55 -10.37 14.91
CA PRO A 192 7.72 -11.20 14.63
C PRO A 192 7.34 -12.68 14.47
N PHE A 193 6.30 -13.14 15.18
CA PHE A 193 5.87 -14.53 15.16
C PHE A 193 5.12 -14.90 13.87
N ASP A 194 4.25 -14.01 13.35
CA ASP A 194 3.59 -14.27 12.07
C ASP A 194 4.60 -14.30 10.92
N LEU A 195 5.63 -13.46 10.99
CA LEU A 195 6.74 -13.49 10.02
C LEU A 195 7.52 -14.81 10.15
N ALA A 196 7.89 -15.22 11.36
CA ALA A 196 8.61 -16.47 11.58
C ALA A 196 7.84 -17.67 11.05
N GLU A 197 6.54 -17.78 11.36
CA GLU A 197 5.68 -18.87 10.88
C GLU A 197 5.65 -18.95 9.35
N LYS A 198 5.58 -17.82 8.65
CA LYS A 198 5.63 -17.82 7.18
C LYS A 198 7.01 -18.23 6.64
N LEU A 199 8.09 -17.81 7.27
CA LEU A 199 9.44 -18.21 6.88
C LEU A 199 9.65 -19.72 7.07
N ASP A 200 9.23 -20.26 8.21
CA ASP A 200 9.29 -21.69 8.52
C ASP A 200 8.48 -22.52 7.50
N ASN A 201 7.26 -22.06 7.17
CA ASN A 201 6.43 -22.72 6.16
C ASN A 201 7.11 -22.78 4.78
N TYR A 202 7.79 -21.70 4.37
CA TYR A 202 8.55 -21.71 3.13
C TYR A 202 9.72 -22.70 3.17
N GLU A 203 10.46 -22.75 4.28
CA GLU A 203 11.59 -23.68 4.44
C GLU A 203 11.12 -25.13 4.37
N ILE A 204 10.01 -25.47 5.04
CA ILE A 204 9.37 -26.80 4.97
C ILE A 204 9.01 -27.16 3.52
N ILE A 205 8.37 -26.23 2.80
CA ILE A 205 7.99 -26.45 1.40
C ILE A 205 9.23 -26.66 0.53
N LYS A 206 10.24 -25.81 0.66
CA LYS A 206 11.51 -25.91 -0.08
C LYS A 206 12.20 -27.25 0.19
N GLU A 207 12.27 -27.67 1.45
CA GLU A 207 12.81 -28.97 1.83
C GLU A 207 12.00 -30.13 1.22
N SER A 208 10.67 -30.03 1.18
CA SER A 208 9.82 -31.07 0.58
C SER A 208 10.06 -31.25 -0.93
N PHE A 209 10.39 -30.17 -1.64
CA PHE A 209 10.78 -30.23 -3.05
C PHE A 209 12.19 -30.79 -3.24
N GLN A 210 13.13 -30.43 -2.36
CA GLN A 210 14.50 -30.97 -2.40
C GLN A 210 14.57 -32.46 -2.02
N ARG A 211 13.67 -32.94 -1.15
CA ARG A 211 13.60 -34.36 -0.76
C ARG A 211 13.01 -35.28 -1.83
N LYS A 212 12.28 -34.75 -2.83
CA LYS A 212 11.80 -35.57 -3.98
C LYS A 212 12.94 -36.02 -4.90
N ASP A 213 14.10 -35.36 -4.83
CA ASP A 213 15.29 -35.67 -5.63
C ASP A 213 16.33 -36.53 -4.87
N LEU A 214 16.01 -37.02 -3.67
CA LEU A 214 16.90 -37.85 -2.85
C LEU A 214 16.24 -39.20 -2.50
N PRO A 215 16.99 -40.33 -2.53
CA PRO A 215 16.43 -41.63 -2.17
C PRO A 215 16.02 -41.63 -0.69
N PRO A 216 14.90 -42.29 -0.33
CA PRO A 216 14.30 -42.14 0.99
C PRO A 216 15.21 -42.71 2.08
N LYS A 217 15.68 -41.84 2.99
CA LYS A 217 16.28 -42.26 4.26
C LYS A 217 15.19 -42.45 5.30
N ASN A 218 15.06 -43.67 5.79
CA ASN A 218 14.24 -44.02 6.94
C ASN A 218 14.72 -43.26 8.18
N PHE A 219 13.88 -42.38 8.72
CA PHE A 219 14.01 -41.94 10.11
C PHE A 219 12.72 -42.26 10.86
N PHE A 220 12.84 -43.31 11.68
CA PHE A 220 11.87 -43.70 12.69
C PHE A 220 11.62 -42.57 13.70
N ASN A 221 10.34 -42.34 13.99
CA ASN A 221 9.72 -41.82 15.21
C ASN A 221 10.56 -40.96 16.18
N LYS A 222 10.09 -39.72 16.39
CA LYS A 222 9.75 -39.23 17.74
C LYS A 222 8.66 -38.16 17.67
N ARG A 223 7.47 -38.54 18.13
CA ARG A 223 6.36 -37.64 18.45
C ARG A 223 6.56 -37.06 19.86
N ASN A 224 6.03 -35.84 20.02
CA ASN A 224 5.63 -35.14 21.24
C ASN A 224 6.72 -34.50 22.10
N GLU A 225 6.81 -33.17 21.99
CA GLU A 225 7.00 -32.29 23.15
C GLU A 225 6.30 -30.95 22.88
N SER A 226 5.25 -30.68 23.65
CA SER A 226 4.54 -29.41 23.71
C SER A 226 5.49 -28.33 24.24
N ALA A 227 5.88 -27.37 23.39
CA ALA A 227 6.75 -26.27 23.78
C ALA A 227 5.98 -25.24 24.62
N ASN A 228 6.16 -25.35 25.94
CA ASN A 228 5.82 -24.34 26.92
C ASN A 228 6.86 -23.21 26.81
N TYR A 229 6.50 -22.03 26.30
CA TYR A 229 7.44 -20.92 26.17
C TYR A 229 7.69 -20.26 27.55
N PRO A 230 8.95 -20.12 27.99
CA PRO A 230 9.23 -19.48 29.27
C PRO A 230 8.97 -17.98 29.19
N ASN A 231 8.19 -17.46 30.14
CA ASN A 231 8.04 -16.03 30.38
C ASN A 231 9.41 -15.44 30.78
N PHE A 232 10.12 -14.82 29.83
CA PHE A 232 11.38 -14.12 30.11
C PHE A 232 11.10 -12.82 30.89
N LYS A 233 11.40 -12.82 32.19
CA LYS A 233 11.45 -11.61 33.02
C LYS A 233 12.74 -10.84 32.72
N PHE A 234 12.60 -9.60 32.28
CA PHE A 234 13.65 -8.69 31.81
C PHE A 234 14.64 -8.16 32.88
N LYS A 235 14.81 -8.84 34.02
CA LYS A 235 15.78 -8.42 35.05
C LYS A 235 16.63 -9.62 35.43
N GLU A 236 17.76 -9.80 34.72
CA GLU A 236 19.04 -10.38 35.22
C GLU A 236 20.01 -10.76 34.09
N SER A 237 20.31 -9.86 33.14
CA SER A 237 21.48 -10.08 32.27
C SER A 237 22.10 -8.78 31.76
N ILE A 238 22.67 -8.01 32.69
CA ILE A 238 23.58 -6.88 32.38
C ILE A 238 25.00 -7.16 32.91
N ARG A 239 25.31 -8.38 33.36
CA ARG A 239 26.64 -8.71 33.91
C ARG A 239 27.59 -9.44 32.96
N ASP A 240 27.09 -10.09 31.92
CA ASP A 240 27.96 -10.97 31.10
C ASP A 240 28.42 -10.36 29.75
N PHE A 241 28.08 -9.09 29.48
CA PHE A 241 28.52 -8.39 28.25
C PHE A 241 29.71 -7.44 28.45
N LYS A 242 30.44 -7.58 29.56
CA LYS A 242 31.75 -6.94 29.74
C LYS A 242 32.81 -8.02 29.92
N LEU A 243 33.42 -8.44 28.81
CA LEU A 243 34.82 -8.85 28.65
C LEU A 243 34.98 -9.43 27.24
N ASN A 244 35.32 -8.56 26.29
CA ASN A 244 36.17 -8.79 25.09
C ASN A 244 35.89 -7.70 24.04
N LEU A 245 36.39 -6.50 24.35
CA LEU A 245 36.87 -5.50 23.38
C LEU A 245 38.15 -4.91 23.97
#